data_AF-A0A2G9SFL5-F1
#
_entry.id   AF-A0A2G9SFL5-F1
#
_cell.length_a   1.000
_cell.length_b   1.000
_cell.length_c   1.000
_cell.angle_alpha   90.00
_cell.angle_beta   90.00
_cell.angle_gamma   90.00
#
_symmetry.space_group_name_H-M   'P 1'
#
loop_
_entity.id
_entity.type
_entity.pdbx_description
1 polymer ?
#
loop_
_entity_poly.entity_id
_entity_poly.type
_entity_poly.pdbx_seq_one_letter_code
_entity_poly.pdbx_strand_id
1 'polypeptide(L)'
;MRSWVYFYLYIDDVNDNPPRLAKDYWGDFIVCYPFSKPASFEFQGTDDDRPPGGLILKFRIDNESFAKDWIINGINRTTARLTMKHANFPKESVSVPVILTDNGRPPMEATVQIPVRICTCTTNNECEKTPVEHQGGTSIGMALGILFGVLGFIAIVISAVFISMNMKKKKNTQAGQDGTAAERAPMT
;
A
#
# COMPACT_ATOMS: atom_id res chain seq x y z
N MET A 1 4.35 -19.30 59.81
CA MET A 1 3.11 -19.80 59.18
C MET A 1 2.70 -18.78 58.13
N ARG A 2 2.39 -19.22 56.91
CA ARG A 2 1.98 -18.33 55.81
C ARG A 2 0.48 -18.51 55.64
N SER A 3 -0.29 -17.45 55.88
CA SER A 3 -1.73 -17.42 55.63
C SER A 3 -2.01 -16.68 54.34
N TRP A 4 -3.06 -17.10 53.66
CA TRP A 4 -3.61 -16.42 52.48
C TRP A 4 -5.12 -16.31 52.65
N VAL A 5 -5.71 -15.34 51.97
CA VAL A 5 -7.15 -15.12 51.88
C VAL A 5 -7.49 -14.88 50.41
N TYR A 6 -8.65 -15.37 49.98
CA TYR A 6 -9.17 -15.05 48.65
C TYR A 6 -10.07 -13.82 48.73
N PHE A 7 -9.90 -12.92 47.76
CA PHE A 7 -10.79 -11.81 47.52
C PHE A 7 -11.40 -11.99 46.12
N TYR A 8 -12.70 -11.75 46.02
CA TYR A 8 -13.43 -11.76 44.76
C TYR A 8 -13.83 -10.34 44.41
N LEU A 9 -13.35 -9.84 43.27
CA LEU A 9 -13.72 -8.56 42.70
C LEU A 9 -14.72 -8.79 41.58
N TYR A 10 -15.87 -8.12 41.64
CA TYR A 10 -16.81 -8.02 40.54
C TYR A 10 -16.74 -6.60 39.98
N ILE A 11 -16.59 -6.48 38.67
CA ILE A 11 -16.55 -5.21 37.96
C ILE A 11 -17.75 -5.20 37.03
N ASP A 12 -18.62 -4.21 37.22
CA ASP A 12 -19.77 -3.99 36.35
C ASP A 12 -19.33 -3.30 35.07
N ASP A 13 -19.88 -3.76 33.96
CA ASP A 13 -19.68 -3.17 32.65
C ASP A 13 -20.54 -1.91 32.49
N VAL A 14 -19.94 -0.83 32.02
CA VAL A 14 -20.61 0.45 31.75
C VAL A 14 -20.44 0.77 30.28
N ASN A 15 -21.41 1.48 29.70
CA ASN A 15 -21.33 1.85 28.29
C ASN A 15 -20.33 2.99 28.09
N ASP A 16 -19.07 2.66 27.87
CA ASP A 16 -17.97 3.61 27.71
C ASP A 16 -17.22 3.49 26.37
N ASN A 17 -17.62 2.55 25.51
CA ASN A 17 -17.05 2.37 24.19
C ASN A 17 -18.08 2.76 23.11
N PRO A 18 -17.69 3.57 22.11
CA PRO A 18 -18.55 3.81 20.98
C PRO A 18 -18.48 2.64 19.97
N PRO A 19 -19.55 2.44 19.17
CA PRO A 19 -19.58 1.36 18.21
C PRO A 19 -18.58 1.56 17.07
N ARG A 20 -18.15 0.47 16.43
CA ARG A 20 -17.20 0.48 15.31
C ARG A 20 -17.52 -0.58 14.26
N LEU A 21 -16.81 -0.59 13.15
CA LEU A 21 -16.90 -1.70 12.18
C LEU A 21 -16.31 -2.99 12.78
N ALA A 22 -16.99 -4.11 12.54
CA ALA A 22 -16.54 -5.42 13.00
C ALA A 22 -15.25 -5.90 12.30
N LYS A 23 -14.96 -5.36 11.11
CA LYS A 23 -13.73 -5.58 10.34
C LYS A 23 -13.47 -4.43 9.39
N ASP A 24 -12.28 -4.41 8.80
CA ASP A 24 -11.98 -3.57 7.65
C ASP A 24 -12.65 -4.15 6.39
N TYR A 25 -13.35 -3.29 5.64
CA TYR A 25 -14.05 -3.63 4.40
C TYR A 25 -13.28 -3.13 3.15
N TRP A 26 -12.06 -2.64 3.32
CA TRP A 26 -11.24 -2.14 2.22
C TRP A 26 -10.97 -3.22 1.17
N GLY A 27 -11.67 -3.12 0.03
CA GLY A 27 -11.54 -4.07 -1.09
C GLY A 27 -12.63 -5.15 -1.14
N ASP A 28 -13.52 -5.21 -0.14
CA ASP A 28 -14.66 -6.12 -0.15
C ASP A 28 -15.80 -5.61 -1.04
N PHE A 29 -15.95 -4.29 -1.12
CA PHE A 29 -17.04 -3.64 -1.85
C PHE A 29 -16.52 -3.06 -3.16
N ILE A 30 -16.72 -3.82 -4.24
CA ILE A 30 -16.28 -3.48 -5.60
C ILE A 30 -17.50 -3.38 -6.51
N VAL A 31 -17.55 -2.31 -7.31
CA VAL A 31 -18.48 -2.13 -8.42
C VAL A 31 -17.70 -2.01 -9.72
N CYS A 32 -17.98 -2.92 -10.64
CA CYS A 32 -17.36 -2.92 -11.97
C CYS A 32 -18.03 -1.89 -12.88
N TYR A 33 -17.28 -0.89 -13.32
CA TYR A 33 -17.71 0.15 -14.24
C TYR A 33 -17.46 -0.26 -15.71
N PRO A 34 -18.42 -0.02 -16.64
CA PRO A 34 -19.76 0.50 -16.39
C PRO A 34 -20.69 -0.60 -15.83
N PHE A 35 -21.66 -0.20 -15.01
CA PHE A 35 -22.68 -1.08 -14.45
C PHE A 35 -24.07 -0.55 -14.80
N SER A 36 -25.01 -1.47 -15.01
CA SER A 36 -26.39 -1.13 -15.39
C SER A 36 -27.40 -1.21 -14.25
N LYS A 37 -27.01 -1.80 -13.11
CA LYS A 37 -27.88 -1.99 -11.94
C LYS A 37 -27.17 -1.50 -10.68
N PRO A 38 -27.88 -0.85 -9.75
CA PRO A 38 -27.30 -0.43 -8.47
C PRO A 38 -26.79 -1.63 -7.66
N ALA A 39 -25.66 -1.45 -6.98
CA ALA A 39 -25.09 -2.48 -6.11
C ALA A 39 -25.56 -2.32 -4.65
N SER A 40 -25.40 -3.37 -3.86
CA SER A 40 -25.65 -3.38 -2.42
C SER A 40 -24.57 -4.15 -1.68
N PHE A 41 -24.23 -3.68 -0.49
CA PHE A 41 -23.14 -4.19 0.33
C PHE A 41 -23.62 -4.38 1.77
N GLU A 42 -23.20 -5.47 2.40
CA GLU A 42 -23.52 -5.72 3.81
C GLU A 42 -22.29 -5.54 4.68
N PHE A 43 -22.46 -4.79 5.75
CA PHE A 43 -21.42 -4.59 6.74
C PHE A 43 -21.95 -4.74 8.15
N GLN A 44 -21.06 -5.04 9.07
CA GLN A 44 -21.36 -5.30 10.47
C GLN A 44 -20.66 -4.28 11.35
N GLY A 45 -21.39 -3.81 12.36
CA GLY A 45 -20.82 -3.08 13.48
C GLY A 45 -20.62 -3.99 14.69
N THR A 46 -19.80 -3.54 15.62
CA THR A 46 -19.54 -4.17 16.91
C THR A 46 -19.28 -3.10 17.97
N ASP A 47 -19.33 -3.50 19.22
CA ASP A 47 -19.03 -2.69 20.38
C ASP A 47 -18.24 -3.55 21.38
N ASP A 48 -17.39 -2.94 22.20
CA ASP A 48 -16.65 -3.64 23.25
C ASP A 48 -17.42 -3.71 24.58
N ASP A 49 -18.50 -2.93 24.69
CA ASP A 49 -19.45 -2.98 25.80
C ASP A 49 -20.36 -4.22 25.72
N ARG A 50 -20.90 -4.63 26.87
CA ARG A 50 -21.73 -5.82 27.04
C ARG A 50 -23.10 -5.44 27.60
N PRO A 51 -23.94 -4.75 26.80
CA PRO A 51 -25.25 -4.32 27.26
C PRO A 51 -26.15 -5.51 27.63
N PRO A 52 -26.97 -5.39 28.68
CA PRO A 52 -27.97 -6.40 29.02
C PRO A 52 -28.89 -6.69 27.82
N GLY A 53 -28.98 -7.97 27.43
CA GLY A 53 -29.76 -8.38 26.25
C GLY A 53 -29.02 -8.31 24.91
N GLY A 54 -27.74 -7.93 24.93
CA GLY A 54 -26.84 -7.91 23.78
C GLY A 54 -26.89 -6.62 22.97
N LEU A 55 -25.88 -6.44 22.12
CA LEU A 55 -25.70 -5.24 21.29
C LEU A 55 -26.82 -5.11 20.25
N ILE A 56 -27.33 -3.89 20.09
CA ILE A 56 -28.24 -3.47 19.03
C ILE A 56 -27.73 -2.13 18.48
N LEU A 57 -27.47 -2.09 17.18
CA LEU A 57 -27.00 -0.91 16.48
C LEU A 57 -28.09 -0.30 15.62
N LYS A 58 -28.19 1.02 15.66
CA LYS A 58 -28.92 1.82 14.67
C LYS A 58 -27.93 2.41 13.68
N PHE A 59 -28.38 2.59 12.45
CA PHE A 59 -27.54 3.04 11.35
C PHE A 59 -28.19 4.21 10.61
N ARG A 60 -27.41 5.23 10.29
CA ARG A 60 -27.85 6.39 9.51
C ARG A 60 -26.72 6.93 8.64
N ILE A 61 -27.03 7.43 7.45
CA ILE A 61 -26.06 8.18 6.64
C ILE A 61 -25.82 9.54 7.29
N ASP A 62 -24.56 9.89 7.53
CA ASP A 62 -24.20 11.12 8.27
C ASP A 62 -24.62 12.39 7.54
N ASN A 63 -24.48 12.40 6.20
CA ASN A 63 -24.61 13.59 5.37
C ASN A 63 -25.76 13.48 4.34
N GLU A 64 -26.59 14.51 4.24
CA GLU A 64 -27.69 14.60 3.28
C GLU A 64 -27.26 14.45 1.81
N SER A 65 -26.06 14.93 1.44
CA SER A 65 -25.54 14.75 0.10
C SER A 65 -25.35 13.28 -0.24
N PHE A 66 -24.81 12.49 0.69
CA PHE A 66 -24.69 11.04 0.51
C PHE A 66 -26.05 10.35 0.54
N ALA A 67 -26.99 10.85 1.35
CA ALA A 67 -28.35 10.31 1.40
C ALA A 67 -29.13 10.51 0.10
N LYS A 68 -28.67 11.35 -0.85
CA LYS A 68 -29.27 11.45 -2.21
C LYS A 68 -28.94 10.25 -3.08
N ASP A 69 -27.75 9.68 -2.91
CA ASP A 69 -27.20 8.63 -3.78
C ASP A 69 -27.23 7.24 -3.12
N TRP A 70 -27.33 7.20 -1.79
CA TRP A 70 -27.26 5.99 -0.98
C TRP A 70 -28.48 5.80 -0.07
N ILE A 71 -28.80 4.54 0.23
CA ILE A 71 -29.78 4.13 1.24
C ILE A 71 -29.09 3.16 2.19
N ILE A 72 -29.39 3.26 3.48
CA ILE A 72 -28.97 2.29 4.47
C ILE A 72 -30.19 1.67 5.16
N ASN A 73 -30.18 0.34 5.30
CA ASN A 73 -31.22 -0.41 5.98
C ASN A 73 -30.59 -1.40 6.97
N GLY A 74 -31.06 -1.44 8.21
CA GLY A 74 -30.68 -2.49 9.17
C GLY A 74 -31.26 -3.84 8.76
N ILE A 75 -30.43 -4.88 8.74
CA ILE A 75 -30.84 -6.26 8.41
C ILE A 75 -31.14 -7.05 9.68
N ASN A 76 -30.29 -6.89 10.69
CA ASN A 76 -30.43 -7.52 11.99
C ASN A 76 -29.88 -6.55 13.07
N ARG A 77 -29.59 -7.06 14.27
CA ARG A 77 -29.13 -6.24 15.40
C ARG A 77 -27.81 -5.49 15.14
N THR A 78 -26.89 -6.04 14.35
CA THR A 78 -25.55 -5.46 14.17
C THR A 78 -25.13 -5.33 12.71
N THR A 79 -25.95 -5.84 11.78
CA THR A 79 -25.68 -5.82 10.33
C THR A 79 -26.59 -4.83 9.62
N ALA A 80 -26.01 -4.06 8.71
CA ALA A 80 -26.72 -3.15 7.82
C ALA A 80 -26.39 -3.45 6.35
N ARG A 81 -27.31 -3.10 5.46
CA ARG A 81 -27.13 -3.08 4.01
C ARG A 81 -27.04 -1.64 3.52
N LEU A 82 -25.93 -1.32 2.86
CA LEU A 82 -25.74 -0.08 2.12
C LEU A 82 -26.06 -0.32 0.65
N THR A 83 -26.99 0.45 0.08
CA THR A 83 -27.50 0.27 -1.28
C THR A 83 -27.35 1.55 -2.08
N MET A 84 -26.83 1.43 -3.30
CA MET A 84 -26.82 2.51 -4.29
C MET A 84 -28.25 2.75 -4.78
N LYS A 85 -28.68 4.01 -4.91
CA LYS A 85 -30.02 4.35 -5.42
C LYS A 85 -30.14 4.26 -6.93
N HIS A 86 -29.04 4.48 -7.65
CA HIS A 86 -28.98 4.47 -9.11
C HIS A 86 -27.65 3.90 -9.61
N ALA A 87 -27.56 3.65 -10.91
CA ALA A 87 -26.33 3.20 -11.57
C ALA A 87 -25.43 4.35 -12.06
N ASN A 88 -25.91 5.60 -11.95
CA ASN A 88 -25.24 6.78 -12.48
C ASN A 88 -24.19 7.33 -11.51
N PHE A 89 -23.12 6.57 -11.27
CA PHE A 89 -21.96 7.06 -10.50
C PHE A 89 -20.75 7.24 -11.41
N PRO A 90 -19.87 8.21 -11.12
CA PRO A 90 -18.58 8.31 -11.78
C PRO A 90 -17.73 7.07 -11.49
N LYS A 91 -16.74 6.80 -12.36
CA LYS A 91 -15.71 5.77 -12.11
C LYS A 91 -14.70 6.27 -11.06
N GLU A 92 -15.19 6.51 -9.85
CA GLU A 92 -14.43 7.05 -8.73
C GLU A 92 -14.80 6.30 -7.46
N SER A 93 -13.79 5.92 -6.67
CA SER A 93 -14.03 5.25 -5.39
C SER A 93 -14.56 6.26 -4.38
N VAL A 94 -15.51 5.83 -3.56
CA VAL A 94 -16.21 6.69 -2.62
C VAL A 94 -16.23 6.04 -1.23
N SER A 95 -16.09 6.86 -0.21
CA SER A 95 -16.25 6.44 1.19
C SER A 95 -17.54 7.02 1.74
N VAL A 96 -18.51 6.17 2.04
CA VAL A 96 -19.82 6.60 2.52
C VAL A 96 -19.78 6.74 4.05
N PRO A 97 -19.99 7.95 4.61
CA PRO A 97 -19.99 8.15 6.05
C PRO A 97 -21.33 7.66 6.65
N VAL A 98 -21.23 6.72 7.58
CA VAL A 98 -22.37 6.12 8.27
C VAL A 98 -22.19 6.29 9.78
N ILE A 99 -23.22 6.80 10.45
CA ILE A 99 -23.31 6.84 11.90
C ILE A 99 -23.87 5.51 12.41
N LEU A 100 -23.16 4.92 13.37
CA LEU A 100 -23.61 3.81 14.20
C LEU A 100 -23.97 4.36 15.58
N THR A 101 -25.12 3.98 16.11
CA THR A 101 -25.58 4.30 17.47
C THR A 101 -25.83 3.02 18.23
N ASP A 102 -25.22 2.86 19.41
CA ASP A 102 -25.44 1.70 20.29
C ASP A 102 -26.80 1.77 21.03
N ASN A 103 -27.09 0.71 21.79
CA ASN A 103 -28.24 0.65 22.70
C ASN A 103 -27.87 0.86 24.17
N GLY A 104 -26.73 1.50 24.40
CA GLY A 104 -26.18 1.86 25.69
C GLY A 104 -26.98 2.94 26.43
N ARG A 105 -26.56 3.22 27.66
CA ARG A 105 -27.16 4.28 28.50
C ARG A 105 -26.05 5.07 29.23
N PRO A 106 -25.77 6.32 28.82
CA PRO A 106 -26.31 6.98 27.62
C PRO A 106 -25.84 6.27 26.33
N PRO A 107 -26.59 6.38 25.22
CA PRO A 107 -26.14 5.80 23.96
C PRO A 107 -24.91 6.55 23.44
N MET A 108 -23.96 5.83 22.86
CA MET A 108 -22.81 6.40 22.15
C MET A 108 -22.95 6.24 20.63
N GLU A 109 -22.31 7.16 19.90
CA GLU A 109 -22.32 7.19 18.45
C GLU A 109 -20.90 7.29 17.88
N ALA A 110 -20.69 6.67 16.71
CA ALA A 110 -19.48 6.84 15.92
C ALA A 110 -19.81 6.96 14.44
N THR A 111 -19.04 7.80 13.73
CA THR A 111 -19.09 7.86 12.27
C THR A 111 -18.02 6.95 11.68
N VAL A 112 -18.44 5.95 10.92
CA VAL A 112 -17.57 5.02 10.19
C VAL A 112 -17.60 5.32 8.69
N GLN A 113 -16.51 4.96 8.02
CA GLN A 113 -16.29 5.19 6.60
C GLN A 113 -16.44 3.87 5.85
N ILE A 114 -17.46 3.74 5.01
CA ILE A 114 -17.70 2.51 4.22
C ILE A 114 -17.07 2.67 2.83
N PRO A 115 -15.93 2.00 2.54
CA PRO A 115 -15.25 2.17 1.27
C PRO A 115 -15.94 1.37 0.16
N VAL A 116 -16.38 2.03 -0.90
CA VAL A 116 -16.89 1.41 -2.13
C VAL A 116 -15.96 1.77 -3.28
N ARG A 117 -15.33 0.75 -3.87
CA ARG A 117 -14.44 0.94 -5.02
C ARG A 117 -15.22 0.80 -6.32
N ILE A 118 -15.18 1.86 -7.14
CA ILE A 118 -15.76 1.85 -8.48
C ILE A 118 -14.62 1.91 -9.49
N CYS A 119 -14.45 0.84 -10.29
CA CYS A 119 -13.26 0.64 -11.11
C CYS A 119 -13.59 -0.17 -12.37
N THR A 120 -12.67 -0.19 -13.34
CA THR A 120 -12.72 -1.17 -14.43
C THR A 120 -12.32 -2.53 -13.86
N CYS A 121 -13.10 -3.59 -14.14
CA CYS A 121 -12.81 -4.92 -13.62
C CYS A 121 -12.18 -5.84 -14.66
N THR A 122 -11.39 -6.79 -14.17
CA THR A 122 -10.93 -7.96 -14.93
C THR A 122 -12.05 -9.00 -15.06
N THR A 123 -11.80 -10.08 -15.81
CA THR A 123 -12.73 -11.22 -15.92
C THR A 123 -13.05 -11.89 -14.58
N ASN A 124 -12.22 -11.67 -13.55
CA ASN A 124 -12.39 -12.22 -12.21
C ASN A 124 -13.13 -11.26 -11.25
N ASN A 125 -13.73 -10.17 -11.76
CA ASN A 125 -14.38 -9.10 -10.98
C ASN A 125 -13.44 -8.39 -9.99
N GLU A 126 -12.14 -8.41 -10.25
CA GLU A 126 -11.17 -7.63 -9.51
C GLU A 126 -10.94 -6.29 -10.21
N CYS A 127 -10.74 -5.22 -9.44
CA CYS A 127 -10.30 -3.96 -10.05
C CYS A 127 -9.01 -4.18 -10.84
N GLU A 128 -9.02 -3.79 -12.10
CA GLU A 128 -7.83 -3.74 -12.93
C GLU A 128 -6.81 -2.86 -12.22
N LYS A 129 -5.69 -3.47 -11.83
CA LYS A 129 -4.54 -2.72 -11.35
C LYS A 129 -4.04 -1.99 -12.58
N THR A 130 -4.14 -0.65 -12.59
CA THR A 130 -3.35 0.10 -13.56
C THR A 130 -1.93 -0.41 -13.44
N PRO A 131 -1.19 -0.63 -14.54
CA PRO A 131 0.25 -0.78 -14.46
C PRO A 131 0.69 0.36 -13.56
N VAL A 132 1.27 0.04 -12.41
CA VAL A 132 1.89 1.07 -11.58
C VAL A 132 2.90 1.66 -12.53
N GLU A 133 2.60 2.84 -13.08
CA GLU A 133 3.59 3.66 -13.73
C GLU A 133 4.69 3.72 -12.69
N HIS A 134 5.78 3.00 -12.96
CA HIS A 134 6.86 2.89 -12.02
C HIS A 134 7.32 4.33 -11.79
N GLN A 135 6.87 4.94 -10.70
CA GLN A 135 7.43 6.18 -10.16
C GLN A 135 8.86 5.96 -9.64
N GLY A 136 9.48 4.82 -9.97
CA GLY A 136 10.91 4.70 -10.18
C GLY A 136 11.28 4.99 -11.64
N GLY A 137 10.81 6.11 -12.20
CA GLY A 137 11.39 6.62 -13.42
C GLY A 137 12.86 6.88 -13.15
N THR A 138 13.76 6.25 -13.91
CA THR A 138 15.19 6.57 -13.90
C THR A 138 15.31 8.08 -13.94
N SER A 139 15.71 8.71 -12.84
CA SER A 139 15.76 10.17 -12.82
C SER A 139 16.70 10.60 -13.94
N ILE A 140 16.45 11.75 -14.56
CA ILE A 140 17.33 12.29 -15.61
C ILE A 140 18.79 12.30 -15.11
N GLY A 141 19.00 12.55 -13.80
CA GLY A 141 20.30 12.45 -13.14
C GLY A 141 20.90 11.04 -13.13
N MET A 142 20.11 9.98 -12.91
CA MET A 142 20.58 8.60 -13.02
C MET A 142 20.97 8.23 -14.45
N ALA A 143 20.16 8.62 -15.44
CA ALA A 143 20.44 8.35 -16.84
C ALA A 143 21.75 9.04 -17.30
N LEU A 144 21.92 10.31 -16.94
CA LEU A 144 23.15 11.05 -17.22
C LEU A 144 24.34 10.48 -16.42
N GLY A 145 24.14 10.11 -15.17
CA GLY A 145 25.17 9.49 -14.32
C GLY A 145 25.70 8.18 -14.90
N ILE A 146 24.81 7.30 -15.37
CA ILE A 146 25.20 6.06 -16.04
C ILE A 146 25.94 6.36 -17.34
N LEU A 147 25.44 7.29 -18.16
CA LEU A 147 26.08 7.66 -19.42
C LEU A 147 27.51 8.15 -19.22
N PHE A 148 27.72 9.13 -18.33
CA PHE A 148 29.04 9.68 -18.06
C PHE A 148 29.95 8.70 -17.31
N GLY A 149 29.39 7.87 -16.43
CA GLY A 149 30.13 6.82 -15.74
C GLY A 149 30.71 5.78 -16.71
N VAL A 150 29.90 5.31 -17.66
CA VAL A 150 30.34 4.35 -18.69
C VAL A 150 31.39 4.98 -19.61
N LEU A 151 31.16 6.20 -20.10
CA LEU A 151 32.13 6.91 -20.95
C LEU A 151 33.46 7.15 -20.24
N GLY A 152 33.41 7.55 -18.96
CA GLY A 152 34.60 7.76 -18.13
C GLY A 152 35.39 6.47 -17.93
N PHE A 153 34.70 5.35 -17.63
CA PHE A 153 35.34 4.04 -17.49
C PHE A 153 36.03 3.59 -18.78
N ILE A 154 35.35 3.74 -19.92
CA ILE A 154 35.93 3.42 -21.24
C ILE A 154 37.19 4.26 -21.50
N ALA A 155 37.17 5.57 -21.22
CA ALA A 155 38.31 6.45 -21.40
C ALA A 155 39.52 6.05 -20.52
N ILE A 156 39.28 5.66 -19.27
CA ILE A 156 40.32 5.18 -18.35
C ILE A 156 40.97 3.90 -18.88
N VAL A 157 40.17 2.94 -19.34
CA VAL A 157 40.67 1.67 -19.90
C VAL A 157 41.52 1.93 -21.15
N ILE A 158 41.04 2.77 -22.09
CA ILE A 158 41.79 3.13 -23.30
C ILE A 158 43.12 3.80 -22.94
N SER A 159 43.11 4.73 -21.99
CA SER A 159 44.32 5.43 -21.53
C SER A 159 45.32 4.45 -20.91
N ALA A 160 44.86 3.54 -20.04
CA ALA A 160 45.70 2.52 -19.43
C ALA A 160 46.33 1.57 -20.47
N VAL A 161 45.55 1.13 -21.47
CA VAL A 161 46.05 0.32 -22.58
C VAL A 161 47.11 1.10 -23.37
N PHE A 162 46.86 2.35 -23.72
CA PHE A 162 47.81 3.17 -24.47
C PHE A 162 49.12 3.41 -23.72
N ILE A 163 49.04 3.68 -22.41
CA ILE A 163 50.21 3.78 -21.52
C ILE A 163 50.97 2.46 -21.50
N SER A 164 50.27 1.32 -21.34
CA SER A 164 50.89 0.00 -21.32
C SER A 164 51.59 -0.36 -22.65
N MET A 165 51.01 0.04 -23.79
CA MET A 165 51.59 -0.15 -25.12
C MET A 165 52.84 0.71 -25.30
N ASN A 166 52.83 1.97 -24.85
CA ASN A 166 54.00 2.84 -24.88
C ASN A 166 55.11 2.38 -23.93
N MET A 167 54.74 1.84 -22.76
CA MET A 167 55.71 1.23 -21.84
C MET A 167 56.32 -0.05 -22.42
N LYS A 168 55.54 -0.88 -23.11
CA LYS A 168 56.06 -2.06 -23.84
C LYS A 168 56.99 -1.67 -24.98
N LYS A 169 56.69 -0.59 -25.73
CA LYS A 169 57.62 -0.04 -26.73
C LYS A 169 58.95 0.35 -26.11
N LYS A 170 58.95 1.09 -25.00
CA LYS A 170 60.19 1.48 -24.28
C LYS A 170 60.97 0.27 -23.74
N LYS A 171 60.29 -0.74 -23.18
CA LYS A 171 60.94 -1.98 -22.70
C LYS A 171 61.49 -2.83 -23.83
N ASN A 172 60.81 -2.93 -24.98
CA ASN A 172 61.32 -3.67 -26.14
C ASN A 172 62.47 -2.90 -26.85
N THR A 173 62.48 -1.57 -26.82
CA THR A 173 63.62 -0.77 -27.29
C THR A 173 64.85 -0.92 -26.39
N GLN A 174 64.66 -1.02 -25.06
CA GLN A 174 65.77 -1.30 -24.12
C GLN A 174 66.24 -2.77 -24.15
N ALA A 175 65.33 -3.75 -24.28
CA ALA A 175 65.70 -5.15 -24.43
C ALA A 175 66.36 -5.46 -25.79
N GLY A 176 66.12 -4.64 -26.83
CA GLY A 176 66.83 -4.72 -28.11
C GLY A 176 68.24 -4.13 -28.10
N GLN A 177 68.58 -3.28 -27.13
CA GLN A 177 69.92 -2.70 -26.97
C GLN A 177 70.84 -3.52 -26.05
N ASP A 178 70.30 -4.34 -25.14
CA ASP A 178 71.10 -5.25 -24.30
C ASP A 178 71.47 -6.59 -24.98
N GLY A 179 70.87 -6.90 -26.13
CA GLY A 179 71.14 -8.13 -26.89
C GLY A 179 72.31 -8.06 -27.90
N THR A 180 72.99 -6.92 -28.04
CA THR A 180 74.11 -6.73 -29.01
C THR A 180 75.47 -6.46 -28.37
N ALA A 181 75.60 -6.62 -27.05
CA ALA A 181 76.87 -6.47 -26.33
C ALA A 181 77.43 -7.83 -25.86
N ALA A 182 77.59 -8.79 -26.78
CA ALA A 182 78.33 -10.02 -26.51
C ALA A 182 79.18 -10.45 -27.71
N GLU A 183 79.94 -9.54 -28.32
CA GLU A 183 81.10 -9.95 -29.13
C GLU A 183 82.19 -8.87 -29.16
N ARG A 184 83.19 -9.02 -28.28
CA ARG A 184 84.63 -8.78 -28.50
C ARG A 184 85.37 -8.73 -27.16
N ALA A 185 86.13 -9.78 -26.85
CA ALA A 185 87.26 -9.73 -25.93
C ALA A 185 88.56 -9.76 -26.75
N PRO A 186 89.58 -8.92 -26.44
CA PRO A 186 90.84 -8.91 -27.17
C PRO A 186 91.86 -9.93 -26.61
N MET A 187 92.75 -10.36 -27.50
CA MET A 187 93.98 -11.12 -27.24
C MET A 187 94.90 -10.43 -26.23
N THR A 188 95.41 -11.23 -25.29
CA THR A 188 96.82 -11.24 -24.84
C THR A 188 97.21 -12.68 -24.56
#